data_AF-A0A659PCR6-F1
#
_entry.id   AF-A0A659PCR6-F1
#
_cell.length_a   1.000
_cell.length_b   1.000
_cell.length_c   1.000
_cell.angle_alpha   90.00
_cell.angle_beta   90.00
_cell.angle_gamma   90.00
#
_symmetry.space_group_name_H-M   'P 1'
#
loop_
_entity.id
_entity.type
_entity.pdbx_description
1 polymer ?
#
loop_
_entity_poly.entity_id
_entity_poly.type
_entity_poly.pdbx_seq_one_letter_code
_entity_poly.pdbx_strand_id
1 'polypeptide(L)'
;PAAASDGDPRQDGTGPDQLVQNQNDSRILYKAFDGYWGTKPQIDRLVFSITPDASVRYAKLQKNECQVMPYPNPADIARMKEDKNINLMEQAGLNVGYLSYNVQKKPLDDVKVRQALTYAVNKEAIIKAVYQGAGVAAKNLIPPTMWGYNDDIKDYGYDPEKAKALLKEAGLEKGFTIDLWAMPVQRPYNPNARRMAEMIQADWAKIGVQAKIVTYEWGEYLKRAKDGEHQTVMMGWTGDNGDPDNFFATLFSCDAAQQGSNYSKWCYKPFEDLIQPARATDDHNKRIELYKQAQVVMHDQAPALIIAHSTVYEPVRKEVKGYVVDPLGKHHFENVSVE
;
A
#
# COMPACT_ATOMS: atom_id res chain seq x y z
N PRO A 1 10.18 7.53 3.21
CA PRO A 1 10.29 9.00 3.04
C PRO A 1 11.55 9.37 2.24
N ALA A 2 11.42 9.44 0.92
CA ALA A 2 12.18 10.42 0.15
C ALA A 2 11.16 11.54 -0.12
N ALA A 3 11.11 12.50 0.80
CA ALA A 3 10.43 13.76 0.51
C ALA A 3 11.11 14.34 -0.73
N ALA A 4 10.32 14.81 -1.69
CA ALA A 4 10.81 15.64 -2.76
C ALA A 4 11.54 16.83 -2.12
N SER A 5 12.86 16.75 -2.07
CA SER A 5 13.68 17.92 -1.84
C SER A 5 13.57 18.75 -3.11
N ASP A 6 13.15 19.99 -2.95
CA ASP A 6 13.28 21.03 -3.96
C ASP A 6 14.66 20.90 -4.60
N GLY A 7 14.68 20.64 -5.92
CA GLY A 7 15.86 20.19 -6.62
C GLY A 7 17.01 21.18 -6.54
N ASP A 8 18.02 20.88 -5.73
CA ASP A 8 19.39 21.30 -6.04
C ASP A 8 19.83 20.46 -7.25
N PRO A 9 20.19 21.08 -8.39
CA PRO A 9 20.69 20.40 -9.58
C PRO A 9 22.04 19.67 -9.37
N ARG A 10 22.56 19.58 -8.14
CA ARG A 10 23.78 18.86 -7.74
C ARG A 10 23.49 17.64 -6.87
N GLN A 11 22.52 16.80 -7.25
CA GLN A 11 22.46 15.45 -6.69
C GLN A 11 23.57 14.60 -7.34
N ASP A 12 24.79 14.72 -6.80
CA ASP A 12 25.96 13.92 -7.18
C ASP A 12 25.82 12.49 -6.62
N GLY A 13 24.94 11.70 -7.24
CA GLY A 13 24.81 10.27 -6.98
C GLY A 13 25.85 9.44 -7.74
N THR A 14 26.06 8.19 -7.31
CA THR A 14 26.94 7.21 -7.99
C THR A 14 26.15 6.21 -8.85
N GLY A 15 24.90 6.52 -9.15
CA GLY A 15 23.96 5.64 -9.86
C GLY A 15 24.16 5.60 -11.39
N PRO A 16 23.42 4.72 -12.08
CA PRO A 16 23.54 4.50 -13.52
C PRO A 16 23.07 5.68 -14.37
N ASP A 17 22.16 6.50 -13.83
CA ASP A 17 21.55 7.65 -14.50
C ASP A 17 21.73 8.93 -13.69
N GLN A 18 21.95 10.04 -14.39
CA GLN A 18 22.15 11.38 -13.81
C GLN A 18 20.98 12.30 -14.21
N LEU A 19 20.43 13.02 -13.24
CA LEU A 19 19.33 13.97 -13.46
C LEU A 19 19.78 15.10 -14.39
N VAL A 20 18.99 15.37 -15.42
CA VAL A 20 19.24 16.47 -16.38
C VAL A 20 18.23 17.59 -16.16
N GLN A 21 16.95 17.25 -15.97
CA GLN A 21 15.88 18.22 -15.81
C GLN A 21 14.75 17.62 -14.97
N ASN A 22 14.22 18.42 -14.05
CA ASN A 22 12.98 18.13 -13.34
C ASN A 22 11.99 19.28 -13.59
N GLN A 23 10.88 18.99 -14.26
CA GLN A 23 9.74 19.88 -14.39
C GLN A 23 8.62 19.30 -13.53
N ASN A 24 8.35 19.98 -12.41
CA ASN A 24 7.36 19.56 -11.41
C ASN A 24 6.03 19.21 -12.09
N ASP A 25 5.44 18.10 -11.66
CA ASP A 25 4.16 17.55 -12.13
C ASP A 25 4.06 17.28 -13.65
N SER A 26 5.16 17.35 -14.39
CA SER A 26 5.17 17.16 -15.85
C SER A 26 6.15 16.09 -16.30
N ARG A 27 7.46 16.31 -16.09
CA ARG A 27 8.50 15.47 -16.68
C ARG A 27 9.77 15.47 -15.86
N ILE A 28 10.38 14.30 -15.75
CA ILE A 28 11.75 14.13 -15.25
C ILE A 28 12.59 13.52 -16.37
N LEU A 29 13.75 14.12 -16.65
CA LEU A 29 14.70 13.64 -17.66
C LEU A 29 16.01 13.27 -16.98
N TYR A 30 16.46 12.06 -17.25
CA TYR A 30 17.79 11.57 -16.91
C TYR A 30 18.57 11.23 -18.19
N LYS A 31 19.89 11.23 -18.07
CA LYS A 31 20.81 10.67 -19.07
C LYS A 31 21.67 9.60 -18.39
N ALA A 32 22.14 8.62 -19.15
CA ALA A 32 23.09 7.65 -18.63
C ALA A 32 24.36 8.35 -18.08
N PHE A 33 24.93 7.82 -17.00
CA PHE A 33 26.16 8.32 -16.41
C PHE A 33 27.37 7.57 -16.95
N ASP A 34 28.22 8.26 -17.72
CA ASP A 34 29.41 7.64 -18.34
C ASP A 34 30.46 7.15 -17.33
N GLY A 35 30.51 7.75 -16.14
CA GLY A 35 31.39 7.35 -15.05
C GLY A 35 30.80 6.27 -14.13
N TYR A 36 29.70 5.63 -14.52
CA TYR A 36 29.08 4.59 -13.70
C TYR A 36 30.04 3.41 -13.52
N TRP A 37 30.19 2.99 -12.26
CA TRP A 37 31.15 1.95 -11.88
C TRP A 37 30.69 0.54 -12.26
N GLY A 38 29.40 0.35 -12.55
CA GLY A 38 28.79 -0.91 -12.96
C GLY A 38 28.58 -1.03 -14.47
N THR A 39 27.70 -1.94 -14.88
CA THR A 39 27.28 -2.07 -16.28
C THR A 39 26.50 -0.83 -16.70
N LYS A 40 26.96 -0.15 -17.76
CA LYS A 40 26.28 1.04 -18.30
C LYS A 40 24.88 0.67 -18.83
N PRO A 41 23.84 1.47 -18.57
CA PRO A 41 22.52 1.27 -19.16
C PRO A 41 22.56 1.21 -20.68
N GLN A 42 21.68 0.39 -21.26
CA GLN A 42 21.55 0.27 -22.72
C GLN A 42 20.71 1.41 -23.33
N ILE A 43 20.06 2.22 -22.48
CA ILE A 43 19.32 3.42 -22.87
C ILE A 43 20.12 4.69 -22.53
N ASP A 44 20.25 5.61 -23.49
CA ASP A 44 21.00 6.86 -23.27
C ASP A 44 20.21 7.91 -22.47
N ARG A 45 18.87 7.84 -22.57
CA ARG A 45 17.95 8.79 -21.94
C ARG A 45 16.77 8.06 -21.33
N LEU A 46 16.47 8.40 -20.09
CA LEU A 46 15.29 7.94 -19.37
C LEU A 46 14.37 9.14 -19.12
N VAL A 47 13.10 9.00 -19.52
CA VAL A 47 12.10 10.07 -19.38
C VAL A 47 10.91 9.56 -18.58
N PHE A 48 10.64 10.21 -17.46
CA PHE A 48 9.40 9.99 -16.73
C PHE A 48 8.39 11.06 -17.17
N SER A 49 7.29 10.64 -17.79
CA SER A 49 6.14 11.50 -18.05
C SER A 49 5.14 11.34 -16.90
N ILE A 50 5.05 12.35 -16.02
CA ILE A 50 4.19 12.30 -14.84
C ILE A 50 2.73 12.30 -15.30
N THR A 51 2.09 11.14 -15.20
CA THR A 51 0.73 10.91 -15.70
C THR A 51 -0.11 10.21 -14.62
N PRO A 52 -0.74 10.97 -13.70
CA PRO A 52 -1.47 10.40 -12.56
C PRO A 52 -2.69 9.56 -12.94
N ASP A 53 -3.33 9.85 -14.07
CA ASP A 53 -4.51 9.11 -14.53
C ASP A 53 -4.11 7.80 -15.23
N ALA A 54 -4.62 6.67 -14.73
CA ALA A 54 -4.30 5.33 -15.23
C ALA A 54 -4.83 5.06 -16.65
N SER A 55 -5.99 5.61 -17.00
CA SER A 55 -6.54 5.49 -18.36
C SER A 55 -5.70 6.28 -19.36
N VAL A 56 -5.21 7.46 -18.96
CA VAL A 56 -4.28 8.24 -19.79
C VAL A 56 -2.92 7.53 -19.91
N ARG A 57 -2.40 6.91 -18.84
CA ARG A 57 -1.19 6.06 -18.93
C ARG A 57 -1.38 4.95 -19.96
N TYR A 58 -2.51 4.25 -19.93
CA TYR A 58 -2.78 3.17 -20.88
C TYR A 58 -2.92 3.69 -22.32
N ALA A 59 -3.61 4.81 -22.53
CA ALA A 59 -3.71 5.43 -23.85
C ALA A 59 -2.34 5.81 -24.43
N LYS A 60 -1.43 6.34 -23.61
CA LYS A 60 -0.05 6.64 -24.00
C LYS A 60 0.72 5.36 -24.38
N LEU A 61 0.57 4.30 -23.59
CA LEU A 61 1.20 3.00 -23.86
C LEU A 61 0.72 2.42 -25.21
N GLN A 62 -0.57 2.50 -25.50
CA GLN A 62 -1.14 2.05 -26.77
C GLN A 62 -0.58 2.81 -27.97
N LYS A 63 -0.41 4.13 -27.83
CA LYS A 63 0.19 5.02 -28.85
C LYS A 63 1.73 4.96 -28.89
N ASN A 64 2.36 4.18 -28.02
CA ASN A 64 3.81 4.14 -27.82
C ASN A 64 4.42 5.51 -27.44
N GLU A 65 3.62 6.39 -26.83
CA GLU A 65 4.11 7.64 -26.20
C GLU A 65 4.82 7.36 -24.87
N CYS A 66 4.57 6.18 -24.28
CA CYS A 66 5.40 5.60 -23.21
C CYS A 66 5.54 4.09 -23.43
N GLN A 67 6.62 3.52 -22.89
CA GLN A 67 6.96 2.11 -23.10
C GLN A 67 6.65 1.23 -21.88
N VAL A 68 6.59 1.82 -20.69
CA VAL A 68 6.26 1.14 -19.43
C VAL A 68 5.28 2.01 -18.68
N MET A 69 4.31 1.40 -18.00
CA MET A 69 3.46 2.12 -17.04
C MET A 69 3.23 1.32 -15.76
N PRO A 70 3.19 1.98 -14.59
CA PRO A 70 2.79 1.34 -13.35
C PRO A 70 1.26 1.36 -13.17
N TYR A 71 0.79 0.47 -12.32
CA TYR A 71 -0.55 0.49 -11.72
C TYR A 71 -1.68 0.68 -12.76
N PRO A 72 -1.86 -0.28 -13.69
CA PRO A 72 -2.98 -0.23 -14.63
C PRO A 72 -4.31 -0.26 -13.90
N ASN A 73 -5.37 0.29 -14.52
CA ASN A 73 -6.72 0.09 -13.99
C ASN A 73 -7.06 -1.39 -14.02
N PRO A 74 -7.65 -1.94 -12.95
CA PRO A 74 -8.15 -3.31 -12.96
C PRO A 74 -9.11 -3.63 -14.11
N ALA A 75 -9.95 -2.66 -14.50
CA ALA A 75 -10.90 -2.80 -15.61
C ALA A 75 -10.26 -2.87 -17.01
N ASP A 76 -8.98 -2.51 -17.12
CA ASP A 76 -8.24 -2.56 -18.38
C ASP A 76 -7.42 -3.86 -18.51
N ILE A 77 -7.26 -4.64 -17.44
CA ILE A 77 -6.42 -5.86 -17.41
C ILE A 77 -6.83 -6.89 -18.48
N ALA A 78 -8.13 -7.16 -18.63
CA ALA A 78 -8.61 -8.10 -19.65
C ALA A 78 -8.21 -7.67 -21.07
N ARG A 79 -8.36 -6.38 -21.38
CA ARG A 79 -7.96 -5.81 -22.68
C ARG A 79 -6.44 -5.81 -22.86
N MET A 80 -5.68 -5.54 -21.81
CA MET A 80 -4.21 -5.62 -21.83
C MET A 80 -3.71 -7.04 -22.06
N LYS A 81 -4.39 -8.07 -21.56
CA LYS A 81 -4.06 -9.49 -21.84
C LYS A 81 -4.25 -9.86 -23.31
N GLU A 82 -5.19 -9.21 -24.00
CA GLU A 82 -5.48 -9.42 -25.42
C GLU A 82 -4.61 -8.55 -26.35
N ASP A 83 -4.00 -7.48 -25.81
CA ASP A 83 -3.22 -6.53 -26.59
C ASP A 83 -1.89 -7.15 -27.06
N LYS A 84 -1.76 -7.30 -28.38
CA LYS A 84 -0.59 -7.93 -29.01
C LYS A 84 0.67 -7.08 -28.95
N ASN A 85 0.59 -5.81 -28.59
CA ASN A 85 1.75 -4.89 -28.52
C ASN A 85 2.34 -4.77 -27.12
N ILE A 86 1.67 -5.35 -26.12
CA ILE A 86 2.05 -5.24 -24.71
C ILE A 86 2.34 -6.64 -24.17
N ASN A 87 3.40 -6.74 -23.38
CA ASN A 87 3.61 -7.82 -22.42
C ASN A 87 3.03 -7.37 -21.09
N LEU A 88 1.87 -7.92 -20.69
CA LEU A 88 1.31 -7.67 -19.38
C LEU A 88 2.01 -8.59 -18.37
N MET A 89 3.01 -8.06 -17.67
CA MET A 89 3.69 -8.81 -16.62
C MET A 89 2.81 -8.87 -15.38
N GLU A 90 2.71 -10.05 -14.74
CA GLU A 90 1.92 -10.25 -13.53
C GLU A 90 2.71 -11.06 -12.48
N GLN A 91 2.62 -10.64 -11.22
CA GLN A 91 3.18 -11.40 -10.10
C GLN A 91 2.38 -11.19 -8.81
N ALA A 92 2.43 -12.14 -7.89
CA ALA A 92 1.86 -11.95 -6.56
C ALA A 92 2.62 -10.82 -5.83
N GLY A 93 1.89 -9.84 -5.30
CA GLY A 93 2.50 -8.68 -4.65
C GLY A 93 3.00 -8.99 -3.25
N LEU A 94 4.21 -8.49 -2.93
CA LEU A 94 4.71 -8.41 -1.55
C LEU A 94 4.12 -7.17 -0.87
N ASN A 95 2.80 -7.04 -0.83
CA ASN A 95 2.14 -5.80 -0.42
C ASN A 95 0.90 -6.04 0.44
N VAL A 96 0.38 -4.96 1.03
CA VAL A 96 -0.88 -4.95 1.79
C VAL A 96 -1.55 -3.59 1.69
N GLY A 97 -2.87 -3.58 1.52
CA GLY A 97 -3.73 -2.41 1.65
C GLY A 97 -4.60 -2.52 2.90
N TYR A 98 -4.65 -1.45 3.69
CA TYR A 98 -5.39 -1.41 4.95
C TYR A 98 -5.91 0.00 5.26
N LEU A 99 -6.84 0.08 6.21
CA LEU A 99 -7.32 1.33 6.80
C LEU A 99 -6.84 1.40 8.26
N SER A 100 -5.94 2.33 8.56
CA SER A 100 -5.46 2.56 9.92
C SER A 100 -6.50 3.28 10.77
N TYR A 101 -6.69 2.82 12.00
CA TYR A 101 -7.44 3.51 13.04
C TYR A 101 -6.48 4.27 13.94
N ASN A 102 -6.61 5.60 14.03
CA ASN A 102 -5.81 6.39 14.98
C ASN A 102 -6.30 6.14 16.42
N VAL A 103 -5.64 5.21 17.13
CA VAL A 103 -6.08 4.73 18.44
C VAL A 103 -5.96 5.76 19.56
N GLN A 104 -5.39 6.94 19.28
CA GLN A 104 -5.33 8.06 20.22
C GLN A 104 -6.54 9.01 20.09
N LYS A 105 -7.41 8.79 19.10
CA LYS A 105 -8.60 9.62 18.84
C LYS A 105 -9.85 8.85 19.22
N LYS A 106 -10.59 9.34 20.24
CA LYS A 106 -11.89 8.76 20.58
C LYS A 106 -12.85 8.76 19.38
N PRO A 107 -13.68 7.73 19.19
CA PRO A 107 -13.81 6.51 20.01
C PRO A 107 -12.89 5.34 19.57
N LEU A 108 -11.87 5.58 18.74
CA LEU A 108 -11.00 4.54 18.19
C LEU A 108 -9.99 3.99 19.19
N ASP A 109 -9.88 4.57 20.38
CA ASP A 109 -9.12 4.04 21.51
C ASP A 109 -9.72 2.73 22.04
N ASP A 110 -11.04 2.54 21.90
CA ASP A 110 -11.73 1.30 22.29
C ASP A 110 -11.59 0.21 21.22
N VAL A 111 -11.09 -0.97 21.63
CA VAL A 111 -10.94 -2.14 20.76
C VAL A 111 -12.28 -2.63 20.21
N LYS A 112 -13.37 -2.55 20.99
CA LYS A 112 -14.70 -2.98 20.53
C LYS A 112 -15.18 -2.12 19.35
N VAL A 113 -14.86 -0.83 19.38
CA VAL A 113 -15.20 0.09 18.29
C VAL A 113 -14.42 -0.25 17.03
N ARG A 114 -13.10 -0.49 17.15
CA ARG A 114 -12.28 -0.89 15.98
C ARG A 114 -12.70 -2.23 15.40
N GLN A 115 -13.05 -3.19 16.25
CA GLN A 115 -13.62 -4.47 15.82
C GLN A 115 -14.98 -4.29 15.14
N ALA A 116 -15.87 -3.46 15.69
CA ALA A 116 -17.16 -3.15 15.07
C ALA A 116 -17.01 -2.54 13.67
N LEU A 117 -16.14 -1.55 13.53
CA LEU A 117 -15.82 -0.93 12.24
C LEU A 117 -15.26 -1.95 11.23
N THR A 118 -14.52 -2.95 11.71
CA THR A 118 -13.93 -4.02 10.90
C THR A 118 -15.00 -5.03 10.45
N TYR A 119 -15.83 -5.55 11.36
CA TYR A 119 -16.94 -6.47 11.05
C TYR A 119 -17.97 -5.85 10.09
N ALA A 120 -18.12 -4.52 10.10
CA ALA A 120 -19.08 -3.84 9.26
C ALA A 120 -18.68 -3.72 7.79
N VAL A 121 -17.42 -4.00 7.41
CA VAL A 121 -16.94 -3.79 6.04
C VAL A 121 -16.99 -5.09 5.24
N ASN A 122 -17.67 -5.05 4.09
CA ASN A 122 -17.70 -6.19 3.17
C ASN A 122 -16.43 -6.20 2.29
N LYS A 123 -15.38 -6.87 2.78
CA LYS A 123 -14.12 -7.00 2.04
C LYS A 123 -14.28 -7.69 0.69
N GLU A 124 -15.10 -8.72 0.58
CA GLU A 124 -15.33 -9.41 -0.70
C GLU A 124 -15.95 -8.49 -1.76
N ALA A 125 -16.91 -7.65 -1.37
CA ALA A 125 -17.49 -6.65 -2.24
C ALA A 125 -16.42 -5.64 -2.71
N ILE A 126 -15.55 -5.20 -1.81
CA ILE A 126 -14.41 -4.32 -2.14
C ILE A 126 -13.47 -5.00 -3.13
N ILE A 127 -13.06 -6.26 -2.89
CA ILE A 127 -12.20 -7.02 -3.81
C ILE A 127 -12.83 -7.08 -5.20
N LYS A 128 -14.11 -7.42 -5.29
CA LYS A 128 -14.82 -7.53 -6.57
C LYS A 128 -14.92 -6.19 -7.30
N ALA A 129 -15.27 -5.11 -6.60
CA ALA A 129 -15.55 -3.82 -7.22
C ALA A 129 -14.29 -2.98 -7.51
N VAL A 130 -13.33 -3.00 -6.59
CA VAL A 130 -12.12 -2.16 -6.63
C VAL A 130 -10.96 -2.90 -7.27
N TYR A 131 -10.72 -4.15 -6.90
CA TYR A 131 -9.59 -4.94 -7.40
C TYR A 131 -9.93 -5.77 -8.63
N GLN A 132 -11.20 -6.11 -8.87
CA GLN A 132 -11.69 -6.81 -10.07
C GLN A 132 -10.88 -8.08 -10.40
N GLY A 133 -10.52 -8.86 -9.37
CA GLY A 133 -9.72 -10.08 -9.51
C GLY A 133 -8.20 -9.88 -9.42
N ALA A 134 -7.71 -8.64 -9.41
CA ALA A 134 -6.30 -8.28 -9.19
C ALA A 134 -5.91 -8.18 -7.71
N GLY A 135 -6.57 -8.94 -6.84
CA GLY A 135 -6.27 -8.97 -5.41
C GLY A 135 -7.16 -9.95 -4.65
N VAL A 136 -6.73 -10.27 -3.43
CA VAL A 136 -7.41 -11.20 -2.52
C VAL A 136 -7.69 -10.52 -1.19
N ALA A 137 -8.79 -10.90 -0.53
CA ALA A 137 -9.12 -10.40 0.80
C ALA A 137 -8.01 -10.80 1.79
N ALA A 138 -7.51 -9.84 2.55
CA ALA A 138 -6.42 -10.04 3.49
C ALA A 138 -6.94 -10.19 4.92
N LYS A 139 -6.31 -11.07 5.69
CA LYS A 139 -6.55 -11.27 7.12
C LYS A 139 -5.35 -10.91 8.01
N ASN A 140 -4.16 -10.88 7.42
CA ASN A 140 -2.89 -10.59 8.09
C ASN A 140 -2.20 -9.39 7.44
N LEU A 141 -1.33 -8.71 8.19
CA LEU A 141 -0.54 -7.59 7.67
C LEU A 141 0.41 -8.02 6.54
N ILE A 142 1.07 -9.17 6.71
CA ILE A 142 1.97 -9.72 5.70
C ILE A 142 1.19 -10.57 4.69
N PRO A 143 1.57 -10.56 3.40
CA PRO A 143 0.91 -11.37 2.38
C PRO A 143 1.25 -12.87 2.51
N PRO A 144 0.45 -13.78 1.93
CA PRO A 144 0.72 -15.22 1.93
C PRO A 144 2.08 -15.62 1.31
N THR A 145 2.66 -14.74 0.48
CA THR A 145 3.99 -14.93 -0.14
C THR A 145 5.14 -14.64 0.83
N MET A 146 4.87 -14.04 1.99
CA MET A 146 5.88 -13.72 3.00
C MET A 146 6.04 -14.90 3.97
N TRP A 147 7.28 -15.26 4.26
CA TRP A 147 7.58 -16.26 5.28
C TRP A 147 7.09 -15.79 6.66
N GLY A 148 6.64 -16.72 7.51
CA GLY A 148 6.03 -16.38 8.80
C GLY A 148 4.54 -16.03 8.75
N TYR A 149 3.88 -16.09 7.58
CA TYR A 149 2.43 -15.96 7.47
C TYR A 149 1.68 -16.97 8.37
N ASN A 150 0.66 -16.50 9.10
CA ASN A 150 -0.14 -17.33 10.00
C ASN A 150 -1.51 -17.67 9.38
N ASP A 151 -1.65 -18.89 8.85
CA ASP A 151 -2.90 -19.38 8.26
C ASP A 151 -3.99 -19.72 9.28
N ASP A 152 -3.63 -19.93 10.55
CA ASP A 152 -4.58 -20.34 11.59
C ASP A 152 -5.53 -19.20 12.00
N ILE A 153 -5.10 -17.95 11.78
CA ILE A 153 -5.93 -16.76 12.02
C ILE A 153 -7.20 -16.84 11.16
N LYS A 154 -8.34 -16.64 11.82
CA LYS A 154 -9.65 -16.54 11.19
C LYS A 154 -9.95 -15.07 10.95
N ASP A 155 -10.35 -14.74 9.74
CA ASP A 155 -10.72 -13.37 9.42
C ASP A 155 -11.97 -12.94 10.22
N TYR A 156 -12.10 -11.63 10.47
CA TYR A 156 -13.30 -11.04 11.06
C TYR A 156 -14.55 -11.40 10.23
N GLY A 157 -14.42 -11.39 8.90
CA GLY A 157 -15.57 -11.54 8.00
C GLY A 157 -16.48 -10.30 8.01
N TYR A 158 -17.65 -10.42 7.37
CA TYR A 158 -18.64 -9.35 7.25
C TYR A 158 -19.90 -9.70 8.07
N ASP A 159 -20.10 -8.98 9.18
CA ASP A 159 -21.22 -9.16 10.10
C ASP A 159 -21.69 -7.81 10.68
N PRO A 160 -22.57 -7.10 9.97
CA PRO A 160 -23.12 -5.81 10.43
C PRO A 160 -23.91 -5.90 11.75
N GLU A 161 -24.49 -7.06 12.07
CA GLU A 161 -25.27 -7.22 13.30
C GLU A 161 -24.35 -7.36 14.51
N LYS A 162 -23.26 -8.14 14.39
CA LYS A 162 -22.20 -8.15 15.39
C LYS A 162 -21.53 -6.79 15.56
N ALA A 163 -21.33 -6.05 14.46
CA ALA A 163 -20.81 -4.69 14.54
C ALA A 163 -21.73 -3.76 15.35
N LYS A 164 -23.05 -3.79 15.13
CA LYS A 164 -24.02 -3.03 15.93
C LYS A 164 -24.01 -3.45 17.41
N ALA A 165 -23.91 -4.75 17.68
CA ALA A 165 -23.84 -5.27 19.05
C ALA A 165 -22.61 -4.74 19.79
N LEU A 166 -21.43 -4.76 19.14
CA LEU A 166 -20.19 -4.22 19.70
C LEU A 166 -20.28 -2.70 19.94
N LEU A 167 -20.87 -1.94 19.01
CA LEU A 167 -21.10 -0.50 19.22
C LEU A 167 -22.04 -0.25 20.42
N LYS A 168 -23.08 -1.07 20.59
CA LYS A 168 -23.97 -0.97 21.75
C LYS A 168 -23.23 -1.27 23.06
N GLU A 169 -22.40 -2.31 23.10
CA GLU A 169 -21.56 -2.64 24.25
C GLU A 169 -20.56 -1.53 24.59
N ALA A 170 -20.07 -0.80 23.58
CA ALA A 170 -19.22 0.37 23.75
C ALA A 170 -19.99 1.66 24.12
N GLY A 171 -21.32 1.59 24.30
CA GLY A 171 -22.16 2.74 24.62
C GLY A 171 -22.41 3.70 23.44
N LEU A 172 -22.19 3.24 22.20
CA LEU A 172 -22.28 4.02 20.96
C LEU A 172 -23.43 3.53 20.05
N GLU A 173 -24.53 3.10 20.64
CA GLU A 173 -25.70 2.57 19.91
C GLU A 173 -26.30 3.55 18.88
N LYS A 174 -26.12 4.85 19.09
CA LYS A 174 -26.57 5.92 18.18
C LYS A 174 -25.56 6.22 17.06
N GLY A 175 -24.43 5.53 17.04
CA GLY A 175 -23.32 5.78 16.13
C GLY A 175 -22.56 7.06 16.44
N PHE A 176 -21.68 7.44 15.51
CA PHE A 176 -20.83 8.62 15.60
C PHE A 176 -20.37 9.05 14.20
N THR A 177 -19.78 10.24 14.10
CA THR A 177 -19.16 10.73 12.86
C THR A 177 -17.65 10.47 12.88
N ILE A 178 -17.07 10.17 11.73
CA ILE A 178 -15.63 9.92 11.64
C ILE A 178 -15.06 10.34 10.28
N ASP A 179 -13.87 10.92 10.27
CA ASP A 179 -13.15 11.18 9.03
C ASP A 179 -12.48 9.91 8.49
N LEU A 180 -12.65 9.68 7.19
CA LEU A 180 -12.09 8.58 6.42
C LEU A 180 -11.21 9.14 5.31
N TRP A 181 -9.89 9.05 5.50
CA TRP A 181 -8.95 9.60 4.54
C TRP A 181 -8.67 8.60 3.42
N ALA A 182 -8.71 9.07 2.18
CA ALA A 182 -8.42 8.30 0.97
C ALA A 182 -7.39 9.04 0.09
N MET A 183 -6.34 8.34 -0.33
CA MET A 183 -5.30 8.95 -1.18
C MET A 183 -5.82 9.25 -2.61
N PRO A 184 -5.32 10.31 -3.28
CA PRO A 184 -5.77 10.68 -4.62
C PRO A 184 -5.06 9.94 -5.76
N VAL A 185 -4.02 9.15 -5.45
CA VAL A 185 -3.19 8.44 -6.43
C VAL A 185 -3.37 6.93 -6.32
N GLN A 186 -3.16 6.21 -7.43
CA GLN A 186 -3.13 4.75 -7.39
C GLN A 186 -1.86 4.26 -6.70
N ARG A 187 -2.01 3.18 -5.93
CA ARG A 187 -0.92 2.52 -5.20
C ARG A 187 -0.90 1.04 -5.58
N PRO A 188 0.25 0.35 -5.48
CA PRO A 188 0.34 -1.07 -5.78
C PRO A 188 -0.69 -1.89 -4.99
N TYR A 189 -0.92 -1.52 -3.74
CA TYR A 189 -1.85 -2.19 -2.82
C TYR A 189 -3.30 -1.68 -2.87
N ASN A 190 -3.59 -0.56 -3.57
CA ASN A 190 -4.94 0.01 -3.66
C ASN A 190 -5.12 0.76 -4.99
N PRO A 191 -5.82 0.16 -5.97
CA PRO A 191 -5.97 0.75 -7.30
C PRO A 191 -6.96 1.93 -7.31
N ASN A 192 -7.86 2.05 -6.32
CA ASN A 192 -8.80 3.17 -6.24
C ASN A 192 -9.30 3.37 -4.80
N ALA A 193 -8.51 4.12 -4.02
CA ALA A 193 -8.84 4.42 -2.62
C ALA A 193 -10.15 5.20 -2.47
N ARG A 194 -10.45 6.13 -3.39
CA ARG A 194 -11.71 6.89 -3.37
C ARG A 194 -12.92 5.98 -3.49
N ARG A 195 -12.92 5.05 -4.45
CA ARG A 195 -14.03 4.11 -4.63
C ARG A 195 -14.16 3.17 -3.43
N MET A 196 -13.04 2.70 -2.89
CA MET A 196 -13.04 1.89 -1.67
C MET A 196 -13.62 2.67 -0.47
N ALA A 197 -13.31 3.96 -0.35
CA ALA A 197 -13.80 4.81 0.74
C ALA A 197 -15.31 5.03 0.66
N GLU A 198 -15.87 5.21 -0.53
CA GLU A 198 -17.32 5.28 -0.77
C GLU A 198 -18.02 3.99 -0.33
N MET A 199 -17.40 2.82 -0.58
CA MET A 199 -17.95 1.53 -0.16
C MET A 199 -17.90 1.36 1.36
N ILE A 200 -16.77 1.68 2.00
CA ILE A 200 -16.63 1.63 3.46
C ILE A 200 -17.60 2.63 4.12
N GLN A 201 -17.73 3.84 3.57
CA GLN A 201 -18.70 4.84 4.04
C GLN A 201 -20.13 4.29 4.00
N ALA A 202 -20.53 3.65 2.89
CA ALA A 202 -21.86 3.04 2.76
C ALA A 202 -22.07 1.87 3.74
N ASP A 203 -21.04 1.07 3.97
CA ASP A 203 -21.08 -0.05 4.91
C ASP A 203 -21.17 0.42 6.37
N TRP A 204 -20.35 1.40 6.77
CA TRP A 204 -20.39 2.01 8.10
C TRP A 204 -21.71 2.75 8.38
N ALA A 205 -22.33 3.35 7.36
CA ALA A 205 -23.65 3.97 7.51
C ALA A 205 -24.73 2.97 7.97
N LYS A 206 -24.64 1.69 7.58
CA LYS A 206 -25.60 0.63 7.98
C LYS A 206 -25.57 0.31 9.48
N ILE A 207 -24.48 0.67 10.16
CA ILE A 207 -24.32 0.52 11.62
C ILE A 207 -24.42 1.86 12.37
N GLY A 208 -24.83 2.93 11.68
CA GLY A 208 -25.00 4.27 12.26
C GLY A 208 -23.73 5.14 12.28
N VAL A 209 -22.62 4.67 11.70
CA VAL A 209 -21.37 5.44 11.64
C VAL A 209 -21.33 6.28 10.37
N GLN A 210 -21.27 7.61 10.54
CA GLN A 210 -21.26 8.57 9.44
C GLN A 210 -19.82 8.93 9.06
N ALA A 211 -19.30 8.29 8.03
CA ALA A 211 -17.95 8.57 7.54
C ALA A 211 -17.93 9.82 6.64
N LYS A 212 -17.00 10.75 6.86
CA LYS A 212 -16.69 11.85 5.94
C LYS A 212 -15.41 11.54 5.19
N ILE A 213 -15.50 11.42 3.86
CA ILE A 213 -14.32 11.15 3.03
C ILE A 213 -13.48 12.42 2.90
N VAL A 214 -12.19 12.31 3.21
CA VAL A 214 -11.21 13.40 3.14
C VAL A 214 -10.06 12.98 2.23
N THR A 215 -9.54 13.92 1.42
CA THR A 215 -8.37 13.70 0.58
C THR A 215 -7.52 14.96 0.52
N TYR A 216 -6.24 14.79 0.25
CA TYR A 216 -5.23 15.83 0.09
C TYR A 216 -4.32 15.45 -1.08
N GLU A 217 -3.51 16.38 -1.57
CA GLU A 217 -2.36 16.05 -2.43
C GLU A 217 -1.49 14.97 -1.73
N TRP A 218 -0.88 14.05 -2.47
CA TRP A 218 -0.23 12.86 -1.92
C TRP A 218 0.90 13.16 -0.93
N GLY A 219 1.76 14.13 -1.22
CA GLY A 219 2.82 14.55 -0.29
C GLY A 219 2.24 15.11 1.01
N GLU A 220 1.25 15.99 0.91
CA GLU A 220 0.55 16.57 2.06
C GLU A 220 -0.25 15.50 2.84
N TYR A 221 -0.87 14.55 2.16
CA TYR A 221 -1.60 13.41 2.74
C TYR A 221 -0.70 12.61 3.67
N LEU A 222 0.50 12.24 3.20
CA LEU A 222 1.48 11.50 3.99
C LEU A 222 1.98 12.31 5.19
N LYS A 223 2.25 13.60 4.99
CA LYS A 223 2.73 14.50 6.04
C LYS A 223 1.70 14.63 7.16
N ARG A 224 0.46 15.02 6.83
CA ARG A 224 -0.61 15.19 7.83
C ARG A 224 -0.99 13.89 8.53
N ALA A 225 -0.96 12.77 7.80
CA ALA A 225 -1.17 11.45 8.40
C ALA A 225 -0.06 11.10 9.41
N LYS A 226 1.20 11.43 9.10
CA LYS A 226 2.32 11.31 10.04
C LYS A 226 2.11 12.17 11.29
N ASP A 227 1.61 13.38 11.11
CA ASP A 227 1.32 14.32 12.21
C ASP A 227 0.08 13.90 13.04
N GLY A 228 -0.64 12.85 12.62
CA GLY A 228 -1.75 12.27 13.38
C GLY A 228 -3.04 13.09 13.31
N GLU A 229 -3.21 13.88 12.25
CA GLU A 229 -4.40 14.70 12.01
C GLU A 229 -5.64 13.87 11.70
N HIS A 230 -5.47 12.68 11.13
CA HIS A 230 -6.57 11.80 10.73
C HIS A 230 -7.22 11.07 11.92
N GLN A 231 -8.50 10.72 11.75
CA GLN A 231 -9.15 9.69 12.58
C GLN A 231 -8.92 8.31 11.97
N THR A 232 -9.23 8.14 10.68
CA THR A 232 -8.89 6.92 9.93
C THR A 232 -8.23 7.27 8.61
N VAL A 233 -7.30 6.43 8.15
CA VAL A 233 -6.50 6.71 6.95
C VAL A 233 -6.22 5.47 6.12
N MET A 234 -6.57 5.52 4.83
CA MET A 234 -6.23 4.47 3.88
C MET A 234 -4.75 4.50 3.59
N MET A 235 -4.12 3.36 3.79
CA MET A 235 -2.68 3.18 3.71
C MET A 235 -2.36 1.80 3.15
N GLY A 236 -1.07 1.55 3.02
CA GLY A 236 -0.56 0.26 2.61
C GLY A 236 0.93 0.29 2.46
N TRP A 237 1.48 -0.88 2.17
CA TRP A 237 2.90 -1.11 2.12
C TRP A 237 3.27 -2.08 1.00
N THR A 238 4.45 -1.91 0.44
CA THR A 238 5.15 -2.96 -0.32
C THR A 238 6.44 -3.25 0.45
N GLY A 239 6.77 -4.52 0.66
CA GLY A 239 7.95 -4.90 1.42
C GLY A 239 9.24 -4.40 0.78
N ASP A 240 10.15 -3.82 1.56
CA ASP A 240 11.38 -3.20 1.04
C ASP A 240 12.60 -4.12 1.05
N ASN A 241 12.56 -5.23 1.81
CA ASN A 241 13.72 -6.09 2.03
C ASN A 241 13.39 -7.60 2.12
N GLY A 242 12.14 -8.00 1.93
CA GLY A 242 11.72 -9.41 2.04
C GLY A 242 11.66 -9.98 3.46
N ASP A 243 11.75 -9.13 4.50
CA ASP A 243 11.71 -9.53 5.90
C ASP A 243 10.40 -9.06 6.57
N PRO A 244 9.71 -9.89 7.39
CA PRO A 244 8.51 -9.50 8.13
C PRO A 244 8.74 -8.32 9.09
N ASP A 245 9.98 -8.06 9.54
CA ASP A 245 10.33 -6.87 10.34
C ASP A 245 9.92 -5.57 9.64
N ASN A 246 10.13 -5.52 8.32
CA ASN A 246 9.79 -4.37 7.50
C ASN A 246 8.27 -4.13 7.40
N PHE A 247 7.44 -5.12 7.75
CA PHE A 247 6.01 -4.94 7.93
C PHE A 247 5.67 -4.63 9.39
N PHE A 248 5.98 -5.54 10.31
CA PHE A 248 5.47 -5.44 11.68
C PHE A 248 6.11 -4.28 12.46
N ALA A 249 7.44 -4.20 12.53
CA ALA A 249 8.09 -3.16 13.33
C ALA A 249 7.99 -1.80 12.64
N THR A 250 8.27 -1.74 11.33
CA THR A 250 8.28 -0.47 10.59
C THR A 250 6.91 0.20 10.56
N LEU A 251 5.82 -0.57 10.58
CA LEU A 251 4.45 -0.05 10.44
C LEU A 251 3.64 -0.05 11.74
N PHE A 252 3.97 -0.88 12.74
CA PHE A 252 3.15 -1.03 13.94
C PHE A 252 3.92 -1.06 15.26
N SER A 253 5.24 -0.83 15.25
CA SER A 253 5.98 -0.66 16.51
C SER A 253 5.65 0.66 17.23
N CYS A 254 6.00 0.72 18.50
CA CYS A 254 5.99 1.94 19.31
C CYS A 254 6.90 3.04 18.75
N ASP A 255 8.11 2.69 18.29
CA ASP A 255 9.04 3.65 17.65
C ASP A 255 8.40 4.24 16.38
N ALA A 256 7.77 3.38 15.58
CA ALA A 256 7.05 3.81 14.39
C ALA A 256 5.85 4.70 14.71
N ALA A 257 5.19 4.53 15.87
CA ALA A 257 4.06 5.35 16.30
C ALA A 257 4.47 6.79 16.62
N GLN A 258 5.67 6.96 17.19
CA GLN A 258 6.21 8.26 17.56
C GLN A 258 6.75 9.02 16.35
N GLN A 259 7.58 8.37 15.52
CA GLN A 259 8.35 9.06 14.49
C GLN A 259 8.36 8.36 13.13
N GLY A 260 7.70 7.22 12.98
CA GLY A 260 7.72 6.41 11.76
C GLY A 260 6.43 6.50 10.93
N SER A 261 6.05 5.35 10.37
CA SER A 261 4.92 5.15 9.46
C SER A 261 3.73 4.44 10.12
N ASN A 262 3.72 4.32 11.46
CA ASN A 262 2.58 3.79 12.19
C ASN A 262 1.53 4.88 12.36
N TYR A 263 0.67 5.00 11.35
CA TYR A 263 -0.42 5.97 11.34
C TYR A 263 -1.60 5.53 12.19
N SER A 264 -1.63 4.29 12.67
CA SER A 264 -2.58 3.89 13.70
C SER A 264 -2.25 4.51 15.06
N LYS A 265 -1.04 5.08 15.23
CA LYS A 265 -0.54 5.62 16.51
C LYS A 265 -0.63 4.59 17.65
N TRP A 266 -0.55 3.31 17.28
CA TRP A 266 -0.74 2.19 18.17
C TRP A 266 0.61 1.73 18.73
N CYS A 267 0.71 1.67 20.06
CA CYS A 267 1.88 1.16 20.77
C CYS A 267 1.36 0.21 21.84
N TYR A 268 1.71 -1.07 21.72
CA TYR A 268 1.14 -2.12 22.57
C TYR A 268 2.22 -3.10 23.02
N LYS A 269 2.45 -3.14 24.33
CA LYS A 269 3.56 -3.91 24.90
C LYS A 269 3.55 -5.40 24.53
N PRO A 270 2.42 -6.13 24.57
CA PRO A 270 2.41 -7.54 24.13
C PRO A 270 2.80 -7.74 22.66
N PHE A 271 2.66 -6.73 21.81
CA PHE A 271 3.16 -6.79 20.43
C PHE A 271 4.66 -6.53 20.36
N GLU A 272 5.16 -5.50 21.07
CA GLU A 272 6.60 -5.22 21.19
C GLU A 272 7.39 -6.41 21.73
N ASP A 273 6.83 -7.09 22.74
CA ASP A 273 7.42 -8.27 23.37
C ASP A 273 7.57 -9.46 22.40
N LEU A 274 6.94 -9.40 21.22
CA LEU A 274 7.09 -10.39 20.15
C LEU A 274 8.00 -9.88 19.04
N ILE A 275 7.78 -8.65 18.56
CA ILE A 275 8.51 -8.13 17.40
C ILE A 275 9.96 -7.77 17.72
N GLN A 276 10.29 -7.30 18.92
CA GLN A 276 11.68 -6.94 19.25
C GLN A 276 12.58 -8.18 19.38
N PRO A 277 12.19 -9.26 20.10
CA PRO A 277 12.97 -10.49 20.09
C PRO A 277 13.09 -11.13 18.70
N ALA A 278 12.08 -10.99 17.85
CA ALA A 278 12.10 -11.51 16.47
C ALA A 278 13.16 -10.84 15.61
N ARG A 279 13.57 -9.61 15.93
CA ARG A 279 14.66 -8.90 15.24
C ARG A 279 16.04 -9.28 15.74
N ALA A 280 16.15 -9.64 17.02
CA ALA A 280 17.43 -9.88 17.68
C ALA A 280 17.99 -11.29 17.46
N THR A 281 17.11 -12.27 17.24
CA THR A 281 17.51 -13.68 17.05
C THR A 281 17.87 -13.98 15.60
N ASP A 282 18.87 -14.84 15.40
CA ASP A 282 19.28 -15.40 14.10
C ASP A 282 18.59 -16.73 13.77
N ASP A 283 18.05 -17.43 14.78
CA ASP A 283 17.20 -18.62 14.60
C ASP A 283 15.90 -18.29 13.83
N HIS A 284 15.86 -18.71 12.56
CA HIS A 284 14.73 -18.48 11.67
C HIS A 284 13.40 -19.07 12.16
N ASN A 285 13.41 -20.26 12.77
CA ASN A 285 12.18 -20.89 13.24
C ASN A 285 11.58 -20.11 14.42
N LYS A 286 12.45 -19.63 15.30
CA LYS A 286 12.04 -18.76 16.40
C LYS A 286 11.44 -17.44 15.89
N ARG A 287 12.00 -16.85 14.82
CA ARG A 287 11.41 -15.67 14.16
C ARG A 287 10.01 -15.97 13.62
N ILE A 288 9.82 -17.12 12.97
CA ILE A 288 8.50 -17.56 12.47
C ILE A 288 7.48 -17.64 13.60
N GLU A 289 7.82 -18.29 14.71
CA GLU A 289 6.91 -18.43 15.86
C GLU A 289 6.50 -17.06 16.41
N LEU A 290 7.47 -16.17 16.62
CA LEU A 290 7.22 -14.82 17.13
C LEU A 290 6.34 -13.99 16.19
N TYR A 291 6.61 -14.01 14.88
CA TYR A 291 5.78 -13.29 13.92
C TYR A 291 4.38 -13.90 13.76
N LYS A 292 4.23 -15.21 13.89
CA LYS A 292 2.90 -15.85 13.91
C LYS A 292 2.08 -15.39 15.10
N GLN A 293 2.69 -15.29 16.29
CA GLN A 293 2.03 -14.75 17.48
C GLN A 293 1.74 -13.25 17.35
N ALA A 294 2.64 -12.48 16.73
CA ALA A 294 2.44 -11.05 16.51
C ALA A 294 1.20 -10.78 15.65
N GLN A 295 0.94 -11.63 14.64
CA GLN A 295 -0.28 -11.55 13.84
C GLN A 295 -1.55 -11.82 14.67
N VAL A 296 -1.52 -12.74 15.63
CA VAL A 296 -2.65 -13.01 16.54
C VAL A 296 -2.93 -11.78 17.41
N VAL A 297 -1.89 -11.26 18.06
CA VAL A 297 -2.01 -10.06 18.91
C VAL A 297 -2.54 -8.86 18.12
N MET A 298 -2.03 -8.65 16.91
CA MET A 298 -2.48 -7.56 16.04
C MET A 298 -3.93 -7.78 15.57
N HIS A 299 -4.31 -9.02 15.22
CA HIS A 299 -5.67 -9.37 14.86
C HIS A 299 -6.65 -9.02 15.99
N ASP A 300 -6.38 -9.47 17.22
CA ASP A 300 -7.25 -9.25 18.37
C ASP A 300 -7.39 -7.77 18.73
N GLN A 301 -6.32 -7.00 18.60
CA GLN A 301 -6.30 -5.57 18.93
C GLN A 301 -6.86 -4.67 17.82
N ALA A 302 -7.05 -5.20 16.60
CA ALA A 302 -7.57 -4.49 15.44
C ALA A 302 -7.05 -3.04 15.29
N PRO A 303 -5.72 -2.77 15.30
CA PRO A 303 -5.21 -1.40 15.13
C PRO A 303 -5.44 -0.85 13.71
N ALA A 304 -5.75 -1.73 12.76
CA ALA A 304 -6.14 -1.40 11.39
C ALA A 304 -7.15 -2.43 10.86
N LEU A 305 -7.99 -2.02 9.93
CA LEU A 305 -8.77 -2.91 9.07
C LEU A 305 -7.87 -3.36 7.92
N ILE A 306 -7.46 -4.61 7.94
CA ILE A 306 -6.67 -5.24 6.88
C ILE A 306 -7.59 -5.65 5.73
N ILE A 307 -7.36 -5.13 4.53
CA ILE A 307 -8.33 -5.20 3.41
C ILE A 307 -7.89 -6.21 2.35
N ALA A 308 -6.72 -6.01 1.75
CA ALA A 308 -6.30 -6.80 0.59
C ALA A 308 -4.79 -6.95 0.45
N HIS A 309 -4.38 -8.04 -0.22
CA HIS A 309 -3.09 -8.15 -0.90
C HIS A 309 -3.38 -8.13 -2.40
N SER A 310 -2.66 -7.32 -3.17
CA SER A 310 -2.91 -7.19 -4.61
C SER A 310 -1.92 -8.00 -5.45
N THR A 311 -2.38 -8.41 -6.61
CA THR A 311 -1.51 -8.85 -7.71
C THR A 311 -0.89 -7.62 -8.35
N VAL A 312 0.42 -7.64 -8.56
CA VAL A 312 1.13 -6.59 -9.29
C VAL A 312 1.00 -6.85 -10.78
N TYR A 313 0.59 -5.82 -11.51
CA TYR A 313 0.51 -5.81 -12.96
C TYR A 313 1.38 -4.67 -13.51
N GLU A 314 2.27 -4.99 -14.43
CA GLU A 314 3.16 -4.03 -15.08
C GLU A 314 3.05 -4.20 -16.60
N PRO A 315 2.24 -3.36 -17.27
CA PRO A 315 2.18 -3.30 -18.72
C PRO A 315 3.48 -2.74 -19.31
N VAL A 316 4.14 -3.56 -20.12
CA VAL A 316 5.42 -3.24 -20.76
C VAL A 316 5.28 -3.43 -22.27
N ARG A 317 5.68 -2.46 -23.07
CA ARG A 317 5.74 -2.56 -24.53
C ARG A 317 6.66 -3.69 -24.96
N LYS A 318 6.30 -4.45 -26.00
CA LYS A 318 7.10 -5.59 -26.49
C LYS A 318 8.49 -5.21 -27.00
N GLU A 319 8.64 -3.95 -27.40
CA GLU A 319 9.89 -3.32 -27.80
C GLU A 319 10.89 -3.23 -26.64
N VAL A 320 10.41 -3.22 -25.38
CA VAL A 320 11.27 -3.22 -24.20
C VAL A 320 11.75 -4.63 -23.89
N LYS A 321 13.08 -4.81 -23.81
CA LYS A 321 13.74 -6.05 -23.42
C LYS A 321 14.41 -5.88 -22.06
N GLY A 322 14.60 -6.99 -21.33
CA GLY A 322 15.32 -6.99 -20.06
C GLY A 322 14.56 -6.42 -18.85
N TYR A 323 13.29 -6.00 -19.04
CA TYR A 323 12.46 -5.54 -17.92
C TYR A 323 12.10 -6.71 -16.99
N VAL A 324 12.30 -6.50 -15.70
CA VAL A 324 12.00 -7.47 -14.64
C VAL A 324 11.18 -6.78 -13.58
N VAL A 325 10.03 -7.38 -13.23
CA VAL A 325 9.17 -6.87 -12.16
C VAL A 325 9.90 -7.08 -10.82
N ASP A 326 10.02 -6.01 -10.03
CA ASP A 326 10.63 -6.07 -8.71
C ASP A 326 9.58 -6.43 -7.65
N PRO A 327 9.73 -7.53 -6.88
CA PRO A 327 8.85 -7.82 -5.74
C PRO A 327 8.84 -6.70 -4.69
N LEU A 328 9.88 -5.86 -4.62
CA LEU A 328 9.98 -4.71 -3.72
C LEU A 328 9.28 -3.45 -4.27
N GLY A 329 8.66 -3.54 -5.45
CA GLY A 329 7.79 -2.50 -6.04
C GLY A 329 8.51 -1.32 -6.69
N LYS A 330 9.82 -1.42 -6.91
CA LYS A 330 10.58 -0.42 -7.68
C LYS A 330 10.51 -0.75 -9.18
N HIS A 331 10.69 0.27 -10.00
CA HIS A 331 10.75 0.12 -11.46
C HIS A 331 12.18 0.43 -11.87
N HIS A 332 12.93 -0.62 -12.24
CA HIS A 332 14.35 -0.54 -12.59
C HIS A 332 14.49 -0.44 -14.12
N PHE A 333 15.36 0.45 -14.58
CA PHE A 333 15.53 0.75 -16.00
C PHE A 333 17.00 0.60 -16.46
N GLU A 334 17.92 0.31 -15.56
CA GLU A 334 19.34 0.14 -15.86
C GLU A 334 19.64 -1.10 -16.71
N ASN A 335 18.78 -2.13 -16.64
CA ASN A 335 18.95 -3.40 -17.34
C ASN A 335 18.12 -3.49 -18.63
N VAL A 336 17.38 -2.43 -18.99
CA VAL A 336 16.44 -2.47 -20.10
C VAL A 336 17.07 -1.94 -21.38
N SER A 337 16.65 -2.48 -22.52
CA SER A 337 16.84 -1.92 -23.86
C SER A 337 15.50 -1.74 -24.55
N VAL A 338 15.48 -0.87 -25.56
CA VAL A 338 14.33 -0.66 -26.43
C VAL A 338 14.78 -0.89 -27.87
N GLU A 339 14.15 -1.85 -28.55
CA GLU A 339 14.43 -2.22 -29.94
C GLU A 339 13.52 -1.50 -30.95
#